data_AF-A0A9Q9B0M8-F1
#
_entry.id   AF-A0A9Q9B0M8-F1
#
_cell.length_a   1.000
_cell.length_b   1.000
_cell.length_c   1.000
_cell.angle_alpha   90.00
_cell.angle_beta   90.00
_cell.angle_gamma   90.00
#
_symmetry.space_group_name_H-M   'P 1'
#
loop_
_entity.id
_entity.type
_entity.pdbx_description
1 polymer ?
#
loop_
_entity_poly.entity_id
_entity_poly.type
_entity_poly.pdbx_seq_one_letter_code
_entity_poly.pdbx_strand_id
1 'polypeptide(L)'
;MKQHLEPGNLHIAESYLPAELAEGVNTLEELYDQLDEMTTVLKAAKPEEIAGKRDMIVKFGPPGREPWEFTGLSFVQEFLLVNVVFHATTAYNILRMQGVPLGKMDFIGKTGNQ
;
A
#
# COMPACT_ATOMS: atom_id res chain seq x y z
N MET A 1 -26.83 -2.38 2.26
CA MET A 1 -27.22 -2.19 0.84
C MET A 1 -26.10 -2.73 -0.01
N LYS A 2 -26.33 -3.83 -0.75
CA LYS A 2 -25.35 -4.38 -1.69
C LYS A 2 -25.29 -3.44 -2.90
N GLN A 3 -24.20 -2.71 -3.08
CA GLN A 3 -23.98 -1.91 -4.28
C GLN A 3 -23.46 -2.83 -5.39
N HIS A 4 -24.20 -2.85 -6.49
CA HIS A 4 -23.81 -3.47 -7.75
C HIS A 4 -22.72 -2.57 -8.36
N LEU A 5 -21.47 -3.00 -8.29
CA LEU A 5 -20.35 -2.34 -8.95
C LEU A 5 -20.15 -2.99 -10.32
N GLU A 6 -20.16 -2.17 -11.37
CA GLU A 6 -19.94 -2.59 -12.75
C GLU A 6 -18.53 -3.22 -12.89
N PRO A 7 -18.39 -4.38 -13.56
CA PRO A 7 -17.17 -5.21 -13.59
C PRO A 7 -15.97 -4.62 -14.36
N GLY A 8 -16.01 -3.35 -14.76
CA GLY A 8 -14.99 -2.74 -15.62
C GLY A 8 -14.05 -1.74 -14.95
N ASN A 9 -14.39 -1.20 -13.77
CA ASN A 9 -13.80 0.06 -13.30
C ASN A 9 -13.15 0.03 -11.90
N LEU A 10 -12.84 -1.14 -11.34
CA LEU A 10 -12.24 -1.21 -10.00
C LEU A 10 -11.35 -2.45 -9.82
N HIS A 11 -10.19 -2.52 -10.48
CA HIS A 11 -9.38 -3.75 -10.46
C HIS A 11 -7.87 -3.57 -10.27
N ILE A 12 -7.41 -2.57 -9.53
CA ILE A 12 -5.99 -2.53 -9.14
C ILE A 12 -5.69 -2.08 -7.72
N ALA A 13 -6.55 -1.29 -7.08
CA ALA A 13 -6.36 -1.01 -5.65
C ALA A 13 -6.94 -2.16 -4.82
N GLU A 14 -8.18 -2.56 -5.09
CA GLU A 14 -8.86 -3.64 -4.36
C GLU A 14 -8.42 -5.05 -4.79
N SER A 15 -7.93 -5.25 -6.02
CA SER A 15 -7.58 -6.60 -6.50
C SER A 15 -6.24 -7.13 -5.97
N TYR A 16 -5.43 -6.27 -5.34
CA TYR A 16 -4.15 -6.65 -4.74
C TYR A 16 -4.13 -6.40 -3.22
N LEU A 17 -5.16 -5.78 -2.67
CA LEU A 17 -5.39 -5.73 -1.23
C LEU A 17 -6.26 -6.94 -0.89
N PRO A 18 -5.79 -7.88 -0.04
CA PRO A 18 -6.69 -8.86 0.56
C PRO A 18 -7.94 -8.15 1.10
N ALA A 19 -9.13 -8.70 0.81
CA ALA A 19 -10.38 -8.14 1.29
C ALA A 19 -10.41 -7.99 2.83
N GLU A 20 -9.62 -8.79 3.55
CA GLU A 20 -9.41 -8.71 4.99
C GLU A 20 -8.64 -7.46 5.48
N LEU A 21 -7.91 -6.71 4.65
CA LEU A 21 -7.18 -5.51 5.09
C LEU A 21 -8.10 -4.30 5.37
N ALA A 22 -9.40 -4.40 5.05
CA ALA A 22 -10.37 -3.32 5.26
C ALA A 22 -10.82 -3.17 6.73
N GLU A 23 -10.59 -4.18 7.56
CA GLU A 23 -10.84 -4.12 9.01
C GLU A 23 -9.54 -3.82 9.75
N GLY A 24 -9.55 -2.79 10.61
CA GLY A 24 -8.37 -2.44 11.40
C GLY A 24 -7.97 -3.59 12.33
N VAL A 25 -6.67 -3.87 12.42
CA VAL A 25 -6.12 -4.81 13.41
C VAL A 25 -6.21 -4.23 14.82
N ASN A 26 -6.45 -5.10 15.80
CA ASN A 26 -6.66 -4.72 17.19
C ASN A 26 -5.52 -5.19 18.11
N THR A 27 -4.61 -6.03 17.61
CA THR A 27 -3.42 -6.47 18.35
C THR A 27 -2.14 -6.26 17.54
N LEU A 28 -0.99 -6.21 18.23
CA LEU A 28 0.32 -6.17 17.57
C LEU A 28 0.61 -7.47 16.81
N GLU A 29 0.13 -8.61 17.30
CA GLU A 29 0.29 -9.91 16.64
C GLU A 29 -0.42 -9.92 15.28
N GLU A 30 -1.69 -9.49 15.24
CA GLU A 30 -2.45 -9.33 13.99
C GLU A 30 -1.77 -8.36 13.02
N LEU A 31 -1.19 -7.26 13.53
CA LEU A 31 -0.44 -6.31 12.70
C LEU A 31 0.81 -6.97 12.09
N TYR A 32 1.57 -7.74 12.87
CA TYR A 32 2.75 -8.43 12.37
C TYR A 32 2.38 -9.52 11.34
N ASP A 33 1.31 -10.27 11.58
CA ASP A 33 0.82 -11.28 10.64
C ASP A 33 0.44 -10.66 9.29
N GLN A 34 -0.26 -9.53 9.29
CA GLN A 34 -0.59 -8.81 8.06
C GLN A 34 0.66 -8.28 7.33
N LEU A 35 1.66 -7.79 8.07
CA LEU A 35 2.92 -7.34 7.48
C LEU A 35 3.70 -8.50 6.84
N ASP A 36 3.69 -9.67 7.46
CA ASP A 36 4.33 -10.88 6.95
C ASP A 36 3.62 -11.44 5.71
N GLU A 37 2.29 -11.43 5.68
CA GLU A 37 1.51 -11.79 4.51
C GLU A 37 1.83 -10.87 3.33
N MET A 38 1.80 -9.55 3.54
CA MET A 38 2.12 -8.56 2.51
C MET A 38 3.56 -8.67 2.03
N THR A 39 4.50 -8.91 2.93
CA THR A 39 5.89 -9.18 2.57
C THR A 39 6.01 -10.44 1.71
N THR A 40 5.24 -11.48 2.01
CA THR A 40 5.23 -12.73 1.25
C THR A 40 4.70 -12.52 -0.16
N VAL A 41 3.57 -11.81 -0.30
CA VAL A 41 2.98 -11.48 -1.60
C VAL A 41 3.94 -10.64 -2.44
N LEU A 42 4.52 -9.58 -1.87
CA LEU A 42 5.44 -8.69 -2.59
C LEU A 42 6.73 -9.40 -3.02
N LYS A 43 7.26 -10.32 -2.20
CA LYS A 43 8.45 -11.12 -2.54
C LYS A 43 8.17 -12.19 -3.59
N ALA A 44 6.94 -12.69 -3.67
CA ALA A 44 6.54 -13.68 -4.66
C ALA A 44 6.28 -13.09 -6.05
N ALA A 45 6.13 -11.78 -6.16
CA ALA A 45 5.85 -11.08 -7.41
C ALA A 45 6.97 -11.31 -8.43
N LYS A 46 6.60 -11.76 -9.63
CA LYS A 46 7.52 -12.06 -10.72
C LYS A 46 7.65 -10.87 -11.68
N PRO A 47 8.82 -10.60 -12.28
CA PRO A 47 8.98 -9.51 -13.23
C PRO A 47 7.97 -9.53 -14.38
N GLU A 48 7.58 -10.71 -14.86
CA GLU A 48 6.61 -10.90 -15.94
C GLU A 48 5.21 -10.44 -15.55
N GLU A 49 4.88 -10.47 -14.26
CA GLU A 49 3.61 -9.97 -13.73
C GLU A 49 3.57 -8.44 -13.68
N ILE A 50 4.73 -7.78 -13.79
CA ILE A 50 4.88 -6.32 -13.78
C ILE A 50 5.17 -5.79 -15.20
N ALA A 51 5.72 -6.62 -16.07
CA ALA A 51 6.03 -6.27 -17.45
C ALA A 51 4.80 -5.70 -18.19
N GLY A 52 4.99 -4.59 -18.90
CA GLY A 52 3.92 -3.92 -19.65
C GLY A 52 2.92 -3.12 -18.79
N LYS A 53 3.01 -3.16 -17.47
CA LYS A 53 2.10 -2.43 -16.56
C LYS A 53 2.41 -0.94 -16.42
N ARG A 54 3.57 -0.49 -16.91
CA ARG A 54 4.05 0.89 -16.78
C ARG A 54 3.05 1.93 -17.31
N ASP A 55 2.46 1.65 -18.47
CA ASP A 55 1.59 2.57 -19.18
C ASP A 55 0.10 2.20 -19.03
N MET A 56 -0.22 1.23 -18.16
CA MET A 56 -1.61 0.90 -17.86
C MET A 56 -2.31 2.12 -17.27
N ILE A 57 -3.60 2.25 -17.53
CA ILE A 57 -4.39 3.33 -16.93
C ILE A 57 -4.99 2.86 -15.61
N VAL A 58 -4.74 3.65 -14.57
CA VAL A 58 -5.20 3.46 -13.21
C VAL A 58 -6.24 4.53 -12.91
N LYS A 59 -7.50 4.12 -12.65
CA LYS A 59 -8.57 5.04 -12.27
C LYS A 59 -9.19 4.65 -10.94
N PHE A 60 -9.28 5.60 -10.01
CA PHE A 60 -9.94 5.42 -8.72
C PHE A 60 -10.33 6.78 -8.13
N GLY A 61 -11.31 6.80 -7.24
CA GLY A 61 -11.79 8.02 -6.60
C GLY A 61 -13.09 7.80 -5.84
N PRO A 62 -13.52 8.79 -5.04
CA PRO A 62 -14.76 8.69 -4.29
C PRO A 62 -15.97 8.62 -5.24
N PRO A 63 -17.03 7.87 -4.88
CA PRO A 63 -18.25 7.80 -5.67
C PRO A 63 -18.85 9.19 -5.92
N GLY A 64 -19.32 9.45 -7.14
CA GLY A 64 -19.96 10.72 -7.50
C GLY A 64 -19.00 11.89 -7.76
N ARG A 65 -17.69 11.62 -7.93
CA ARG A 65 -16.72 12.60 -8.43
C ARG A 65 -15.97 12.04 -9.64
N GLU A 66 -15.39 12.93 -10.43
CA GLU A 66 -14.46 12.52 -11.49
C GLU A 66 -13.30 11.71 -10.87
N PRO A 67 -13.03 10.50 -11.37
CA PRO A 67 -11.96 9.67 -10.85
C PRO A 67 -10.60 10.28 -11.16
N TRP A 68 -9.64 10.08 -10.27
CA TRP A 68 -8.26 10.36 -10.60
C TRP A 68 -7.76 9.35 -11.63
N GLU A 69 -6.89 9.79 -12.52
CA GLU A 69 -6.33 8.97 -13.59
C GLU A 69 -4.80 9.05 -13.56
N PHE A 70 -4.16 7.89 -13.57
CA PHE A 70 -2.71 7.75 -13.58
C PHE A 70 -2.28 6.72 -14.63
N THR A 71 -1.02 6.83 -15.07
CA THR A 71 -0.33 5.67 -15.64
C THR A 71 0.10 4.75 -14.49
N GLY A 72 0.40 3.48 -14.77
CA GLY A 72 0.94 2.57 -13.75
C GLY A 72 2.21 3.14 -13.08
N LEU A 73 3.06 3.81 -13.85
CA LEU A 73 4.22 4.50 -13.31
C LEU A 73 3.86 5.67 -12.38
N SER A 74 3.04 6.61 -12.85
CA SER A 74 2.71 7.81 -12.06
C SER A 74 1.88 7.43 -10.82
N PHE A 75 1.06 6.39 -10.90
CA PHE A 75 0.39 5.82 -9.73
C PHE A 75 1.42 5.39 -8.67
N VAL A 76 2.44 4.63 -9.03
CA VAL A 76 3.46 4.17 -8.08
C VAL A 76 4.26 5.34 -7.51
N GLN A 77 4.74 6.25 -8.36
CA GLN A 77 5.68 7.29 -7.97
C GLN A 77 5.02 8.47 -7.25
N GLU A 78 3.85 8.90 -7.71
CA GLU A 78 3.21 10.14 -7.26
C GLU A 78 2.14 9.88 -6.20
N PHE A 79 1.50 8.71 -6.24
CA PHE A 79 0.45 8.35 -5.28
C PHE A 79 0.94 7.32 -4.26
N LEU A 80 1.26 6.10 -4.69
CA LEU A 80 1.51 4.98 -3.79
C LEU A 80 2.71 5.21 -2.87
N LEU A 81 3.88 5.55 -3.45
CA LEU A 81 5.12 5.71 -2.69
C LEU A 81 5.01 6.83 -1.65
N VAL A 82 4.40 7.95 -2.03
CA VAL A 82 4.20 9.09 -1.13
C VAL A 82 3.28 8.71 0.03
N ASN A 83 2.19 7.98 -0.23
CA ASN A 83 1.28 7.52 0.82
C ASN A 83 1.95 6.51 1.78
N VAL A 84 2.69 5.53 1.26
CA VAL A 84 3.43 4.56 2.09
C VAL A 84 4.41 5.27 3.02
N VAL A 85 5.20 6.21 2.49
CA VAL A 85 6.17 6.96 3.28
C VAL A 85 5.46 7.86 4.31
N PHE A 86 4.35 8.50 3.95
CA PHE A 86 3.57 9.34 4.86
C PHE A 86 3.04 8.54 6.06
N HIS A 87 2.44 7.38 5.81
CA HIS A 87 1.88 6.54 6.88
C HIS A 87 2.97 5.90 7.75
N ALA A 88 4.05 5.40 7.15
CA ALA A 88 5.20 4.89 7.90
C ALA A 88 5.83 5.97 8.80
N THR A 89 5.98 7.19 8.29
CA THR A 89 6.51 8.32 9.06
C THR A 89 5.58 8.69 10.22
N THR A 90 4.27 8.69 9.97
CA THR A 90 3.25 8.95 11.00
C THR A 90 3.32 7.90 12.12
N ALA A 91 3.37 6.61 11.78
CA ALA A 91 3.49 5.53 12.75
C ALA A 91 4.79 5.64 13.57
N TYR A 92 5.93 5.86 12.90
CA TYR A 92 7.22 6.11 13.55
C TYR A 92 7.17 7.27 14.54
N ASN A 93 6.54 8.39 14.16
CA ASN A 93 6.41 9.56 15.02
C ASN A 93 5.51 9.30 16.23
N ILE A 94 4.38 8.59 16.06
CA ILE A 94 3.50 8.21 17.16
C ILE A 94 4.25 7.33 18.16
N LEU A 95 4.94 6.29 17.70
CA LEU A 95 5.71 5.38 18.58
C LEU A 95 6.82 6.13 19.33
N ARG A 96 7.56 6.99 18.62
CA ARG A 96 8.61 7.83 19.24
C ARG A 96 8.03 8.80 20.26
N MET A 97 6.87 9.38 19.99
CA MET A 97 6.16 10.26 20.92
C MET A 97 5.70 9.51 22.17
N GLN A 98 5.34 8.23 22.06
CA GLN A 98 5.00 7.35 23.19
C GLN A 98 6.24 6.80 23.94
N GLY A 99 7.45 7.25 23.60
CA GLY A 99 8.67 6.89 24.33
C GLY A 99 9.37 5.62 23.83
N VAL A 100 8.93 5.04 22.72
CA VAL A 100 9.67 3.93 22.09
C VAL A 100 11.04 4.46 21.60
N PRO A 101 12.17 3.81 21.92
CA PRO A 101 13.51 4.32 21.63
C PRO A 101 13.92 4.14 20.15
N LEU A 102 13.09 4.63 19.23
CA LEU A 102 13.34 4.60 17.79
C LEU A 102 14.29 5.74 17.39
N GLY A 103 15.20 5.45 16.47
CA GLY A 103 16.12 6.38 15.83
C GLY A 103 15.91 6.48 14.32
N LYS A 104 16.61 7.43 13.69
CA LYS A 104 16.56 7.65 12.24
C LYS A 104 16.89 6.37 11.44
N MET A 105 17.81 5.54 11.94
CA MET A 105 18.22 4.31 11.26
C MET A 105 17.17 3.20 11.31
N ASP A 106 16.26 3.22 12.30
CA ASP A 106 15.12 2.29 12.34
C ASP A 106 14.09 2.61 11.25
N PHE A 107 13.98 3.89 10.86
CA PHE A 107 13.10 4.33 9.79
C PHE A 107 13.71 4.14 8.39
N ILE A 108 14.98 4.52 8.20
CA ILE A 108 15.67 4.41 6.90
C ILE A 108 16.03 2.95 6.59
N GLY A 109 16.22 2.13 7.62
CA GLY A 109 16.76 0.79 7.49
C GLY A 109 18.25 0.79 7.17
N LYS A 110 18.77 -0.39 6.79
CA LYS A 110 20.18 -0.55 6.42
C LYS A 110 20.42 0.08 5.05
N THR A 111 21.25 1.13 4.99
CA THR A 111 21.71 1.70 3.72
C THR A 111 22.79 0.80 3.11
N GLY A 112 22.41 -0.10 2.21
CA GLY A 112 23.27 -0.75 1.20
C GLY A 112 24.50 -1.53 1.68
N ASN A 113 24.33 -2.85 1.88
CA ASN A 113 25.24 -3.99 1.59
C ASN A 113 24.88 -5.16 2.51
N GLN A 114 23.80 -5.89 2.18
CA GLN A 114 23.59 -7.30 2.53
C GLN A 114 22.85 -7.97 1.37
#